data_AF-A0A965PBH1-F1
#
_entry.id   AF-A0A965PBH1-F1
#
_cell.length_a   1.000
_cell.length_b   1.000
_cell.length_c   1.000
_cell.angle_alpha   90.00
_cell.angle_beta   90.00
_cell.angle_gamma   90.00
#
_symmetry.space_group_name_H-M   'P 1'
#
loop_
_entity.id
_entity.type
_entity.pdbx_description
1 polymer ?
#
loop_
_entity_poly.entity_id
_entity_poly.type
_entity_poly.pdbx_seq_one_letter_code
_entity_poly.pdbx_strand_id
1 'polypeptide(L)' 'MDEKFFVAKLTFSLPDENTGKMKKVREEKLVKGYSVTDVEAKVTEKYQNFTQDWRITAVSESKIDEVFQ' A
#
# COMPACT_ATOMS: atom_id res chain seq x y z
N MET A 1 14.13 -15.47 10.86
CA MET A 1 12.77 -15.07 10.46
C MET A 1 12.88 -14.65 9.02
N ASP A 2 12.34 -15.43 8.11
CA ASP A 2 12.40 -15.13 6.68
C ASP A 2 11.39 -14.00 6.39
N GLU A 3 11.85 -12.94 5.73
CA GLU A 3 10.99 -11.84 5.29
C GLU A 3 10.09 -12.36 4.16
N LYS A 4 8.78 -12.35 4.41
CA LYS A 4 7.78 -12.73 3.42
C LYS A 4 7.31 -11.52 2.65
N PHE A 5 6.78 -11.77 1.46
CA PHE A 5 6.07 -10.74 0.72
C PHE A 5 4.62 -10.67 1.15
N PHE A 6 4.14 -9.45 1.31
CA PHE A 6 2.75 -9.14 1.61
C PHE A 6 2.22 -8.21 0.53
N VAL A 7 0.95 -8.41 0.18
CA VAL A 7 0.22 -7.51 -0.70
C VAL A 7 -0.56 -6.55 0.18
N ALA A 8 -0.18 -5.28 0.15
CA ALA A 8 -0.92 -4.19 0.76
C ALA A 8 -1.76 -3.51 -0.32
N LYS A 9 -3.08 -3.56 -0.16
CA LYS A 9 -4.03 -2.88 -1.04
C LYS A 9 -4.36 -1.52 -0.44
N LEU A 10 -3.92 -0.47 -1.10
CA LEU A 10 -4.21 0.91 -0.73
C LEU A 10 -5.29 1.48 -1.61
N THR A 11 -6.04 2.41 -1.05
CA THR A 11 -7.00 3.22 -1.78
C THR A 11 -6.88 4.64 -1.30
N PHE A 12 -6.71 5.56 -2.25
CA PHE A 12 -6.57 6.98 -1.96
C PHE A 12 -7.36 7.80 -2.96
N SER A 13 -7.70 9.02 -2.58
CA SER A 13 -8.45 9.94 -3.44
C SER A 13 -7.57 11.11 -3.83
N LEU A 14 -7.17 11.17 -5.11
CA LEU A 14 -6.46 12.34 -5.63
C LEU A 14 -7.49 13.37 -6.12
N PRO A 15 -7.42 14.64 -5.71
CA PRO A 15 -8.11 15.71 -6.40
C PRO A 15 -7.42 15.92 -7.75
N ASP A 16 -8.20 15.82 -8.82
CA ASP A 16 -7.74 16.18 -10.15
C ASP A 16 -7.69 17.71 -10.24
N GLU A 17 -6.48 18.29 -10.27
CA GLU A 17 -6.27 19.75 -10.28
C GLU A 17 -6.89 20.44 -11.51
N ASN A 18 -7.20 19.68 -12.58
CA ASN A 18 -7.78 20.23 -13.80
C ASN A 18 -9.32 20.27 -13.77
N THR A 19 -9.96 19.32 -13.07
CA THR A 19 -11.42 19.14 -13.12
C THR A 19 -12.11 19.30 -11.76
N GLY A 20 -11.34 19.43 -10.67
CA GLY A 20 -11.86 19.46 -9.30
C GLY A 20 -12.52 18.15 -8.87
N LYS A 21 -12.45 17.10 -9.68
CA LYS A 21 -13.06 15.79 -9.38
C LYS A 21 -12.11 14.97 -8.54
N MET A 22 -12.63 14.42 -7.45
CA MET A 22 -11.90 13.43 -6.64
C MET A 22 -11.87 12.11 -7.40
N LYS A 23 -10.67 11.68 -7.80
CA LYS A 23 -10.45 10.37 -8.41
C LYS A 23 -9.99 9.39 -7.34
N LYS A 24 -10.82 8.37 -7.11
CA LYS A 24 -10.46 7.24 -6.27
C LYS A 24 -9.51 6.32 -7.03
N VAL A 25 -8.29 6.21 -6.53
CA VAL A 25 -7.26 5.30 -7.04
C VAL A 25 -7.12 4.13 -6.07
N ARG A 26 -7.11 2.92 -6.61
CA ARG A 26 -6.76 1.71 -5.89
C ARG A 26 -5.38 1.25 -6.37
N GLU A 27 -4.49 1.00 -5.45
CA GLU A 27 -3.14 0.56 -5.76
C GLU A 27 -2.78 -0.64 -4.90
N GLU A 28 -2.18 -1.65 -5.49
CA GLU A 28 -1.71 -2.85 -4.79
C GLU A 28 -0.19 -2.79 -4.77
N LYS A 29 0.39 -2.74 -3.57
CA LYS A 29 1.83 -2.68 -3.35
C LYS A 29 2.31 -4.00 -2.76
N LEU A 30 3.40 -4.51 -3.31
CA LEU A 30 4.12 -5.64 -2.76
C LEU A 30 5.14 -5.11 -1.75
N VAL A 31 5.09 -5.59 -0.52
CA VAL A 31 5.93 -5.12 0.58
C VAL A 31 6.56 -6.32 1.27
N LYS A 32 7.87 -6.24 1.55
CA LYS A 32 8.58 -7.26 2.33
C LYS A 32 8.49 -6.95 3.81
N GLY A 33 8.15 -7.95 4.62
CA GLY A 33 8.12 -7.82 6.06
C GLY A 33 7.98 -9.15 6.77
N TYR A 34 7.82 -9.08 8.09
CA TYR A 34 7.72 -10.26 8.94
C TYR A 34 6.28 -10.61 9.32
N SER A 35 5.39 -9.60 9.33
CA SER A 35 4.00 -9.73 9.76
C SER A 35 3.15 -8.66 9.10
N VAL A 36 1.83 -8.88 9.06
CA VAL A 36 0.88 -7.90 8.52
C VAL A 36 1.03 -6.53 9.19
N THR A 37 1.29 -6.48 10.50
CA THR A 37 1.48 -5.23 11.26
C THR A 37 2.79 -4.51 10.89
N ASP A 38 3.89 -5.24 10.68
CA ASP A 38 5.18 -4.64 10.24
C ASP A 38 5.02 -4.00 8.86
N VAL A 39 4.35 -4.71 7.95
CA VAL A 39 4.05 -4.23 6.60
C VAL A 39 3.11 -3.03 6.65
N GLU A 40 2.07 -3.09 7.47
CA GLU A 40 1.13 -1.98 7.65
C GLU A 40 1.83 -0.74 8.18
N ALA A 41 2.73 -0.89 9.17
CA ALA A 41 3.54 0.20 9.70
C ALA A 41 4.45 0.82 8.62
N LYS A 42 5.22 0.00 7.88
CA LYS A 42 6.07 0.47 6.78
C LYS A 42 5.29 1.20 5.70
N VAL A 43 4.14 0.67 5.31
CA VAL A 43 3.24 1.32 4.35
C VAL A 43 2.76 2.64 4.94
N THR A 44 2.33 2.65 6.19
CA THR A 44 1.87 3.86 6.86
C THR A 44 2.95 4.93 6.94
N GLU A 45 4.18 4.58 7.29
CA GLU A 45 5.31 5.50 7.29
C GLU A 45 5.63 6.05 5.88
N LYS A 46 5.48 5.22 4.84
CA LYS A 46 5.63 5.66 3.44
C LYS A 46 4.56 6.67 3.04
N TYR A 47 3.33 6.46 3.48
CA TYR A 47 2.18 7.31 3.14
C TYR A 47 1.89 8.39 4.20
N GLN A 48 2.66 8.50 5.28
CA GLN A 48 2.48 9.54 6.31
C GLN A 48 2.61 10.96 5.73
N ASN A 49 3.43 11.11 4.68
CA ASN A 49 3.65 12.37 3.96
C ASN A 49 2.67 12.55 2.80
N PHE A 50 1.69 11.66 2.66
CA PHE A 50 0.71 11.73 1.59
C PHE A 50 -0.40 12.69 2.02
N THR A 51 -0.46 13.87 1.41
CA THR A 51 -1.40 14.96 1.75
C THR A 51 -2.88 14.59 1.56
N GLN A 52 -3.15 13.50 0.86
CA GLN A 52 -4.49 13.07 0.49
C GLN A 52 -5.00 11.97 1.38
N ASP A 53 -6.32 11.87 1.54
CA ASP A 53 -6.94 10.73 2.21
C ASP A 53 -6.58 9.42 1.51
N TRP A 54 -5.76 8.64 2.20
CA TRP A 54 -5.37 7.30 1.82
C TRP A 54 -5.76 6.34 2.94
N ARG A 55 -6.10 5.11 2.56
CA ARG A 55 -6.40 4.05 3.52
C ARG A 55 -5.92 2.71 3.00
N ILE A 56 -5.52 1.85 3.92
CA ILE A 56 -5.25 0.45 3.62
C ILE A 56 -6.59 -0.28 3.65
N THR A 57 -6.90 -0.98 2.58
CA THR A 57 -8.15 -1.74 2.41
C THR A 57 -7.98 -3.21 2.74
N ALA A 58 -6.79 -3.75 2.52
CA ALA A 58 -6.43 -5.11 2.87
C ALA A 58 -4.91 -5.24 2.94
N VAL A 59 -4.42 -6.03 3.87
CA VAL A 59 -3.05 -6.55 3.87
C VAL A 59 -3.17 -8.06 3.92
N SER A 60 -2.47 -8.75 3.04
CA SER A 60 -2.51 -10.22 3.00
C SER A 60 -1.12 -10.77 2.70
N GLU A 61 -0.78 -11.88 3.33
CA GLU A 61 0.42 -12.64 2.98
C GLU A 61 0.33 -13.05 1.50
N SER A 62 1.36 -12.68 0.74
CA SER A 62 1.50 -13.14 -0.62
C SER A 62 2.13 -14.51 -0.62
N LYS A 63 1.75 -15.35 -1.58
CA LYS A 63 2.49 -16.59 -1.90
C LYS A 63 3.70 -16.32 -2.81
N ILE A 64 4.02 -15.06 -3.04
CA ILE A 64 5.21 -14.65 -3.79
C ILE A 64 6.40 -14.91 -2.88
N ASP A 65 7.25 -15.85 -3.27
CA ASP A 65 8.49 -16.21 -2.58
C ASP A 65 9.70 -15.46 -3.18
N GLU A 66 9.64 -15.15 -4.47
CA GLU A 66 10.70 -14.48 -5.22
C GLU A 66 10.11 -13.52 -6.26
N VAL A 67 10.71 -12.33 -6.42
CA VAL A 67 10.37 -11.36 -7.48
C VAL A 67 11.55 -11.27 -8.42
N PHE A 68 11.37 -11.71 -9.67
CA PHE A 68 12.35 -11.53 -10.73
C PHE A 68 12.19 -10.11 -11.30
N GLN A 69 13.25 -9.31 -11.24
CA GLN A 69 13.33 -7.98 -11.87
C GLN A 69 14.37 -7.97 -12.98
#